data_AF-A0A7Z9E1T2-F1
#
_entry.id   AF-A0A7Z9E1T2-F1
#
_cell.length_a   1.000
_cell.length_b   1.000
_cell.length_c   1.000
_cell.angle_alpha   90.00
_cell.angle_beta   90.00
_cell.angle_gamma   90.00
#
_symmetry.space_group_name_H-M   'P 1'
#
loop_
_entity.id
_entity.type
_entity.pdbx_description
1 polymer ?
#
loop_
_entity_poly.entity_id
_entity_poly.type
_entity_poly.pdbx_seq_one_letter_code
_entity_poly.pdbx_strand_id
1 'polypeptide(L)'
;MIKPNRTKTIIPDPEEWITEHHVLASFAETLSTLKQLLGDEQTQVDHKISYTHEGELILGTATRNLLKESYGDDHWQYVENYFSVCEY
;
A
#
# COMPACT_ATOMS: atom_id res chain seq x y z
N MET A 1 9.00 -9.87 -17.00
CA MET A 1 8.21 -8.75 -16.44
C MET A 1 7.16 -8.36 -17.46
N ILE A 2 5.89 -8.68 -17.20
CA ILE A 2 4.78 -8.31 -18.09
C ILE A 2 4.36 -6.90 -17.67
N LYS A 3 4.56 -5.91 -18.55
CA LYS A 3 3.98 -4.57 -18.38
C LYS A 3 2.45 -4.69 -18.46
N PRO A 4 1.69 -3.91 -17.68
CA PRO A 4 0.23 -3.94 -17.76
C PRO A 4 -0.21 -3.52 -19.16
N ASN A 5 -0.85 -4.46 -19.85
CA ASN A 5 -1.35 -4.30 -21.21
C ASN A 5 -2.65 -3.48 -21.13
N ARG A 6 -2.56 -2.16 -21.26
CA ARG A 6 -3.69 -1.19 -21.28
C ARG A 6 -4.58 -1.31 -22.53
N THR A 7 -4.76 -2.51 -23.07
CA THR A 7 -5.53 -2.77 -24.29
C THR A 7 -6.48 -3.94 -24.08
N LYS A 8 -7.55 -3.67 -23.33
CA LYS A 8 -8.92 -4.22 -23.46
C LYS A 8 -9.75 -3.54 -22.37
N THR A 9 -10.71 -2.71 -22.77
CA THR A 9 -11.75 -2.13 -21.89
C THR A 9 -12.67 -3.25 -21.40
N ILE A 10 -12.19 -4.02 -20.43
CA ILE A 10 -13.02 -4.88 -19.60
C ILE A 10 -13.31 -4.00 -18.40
N ILE A 11 -14.54 -3.48 -18.33
CA ILE A 11 -15.02 -2.87 -17.10
C ILE A 11 -14.83 -3.96 -16.02
N PRO A 12 -14.04 -3.70 -14.97
CA PRO A 12 -13.82 -4.70 -13.91
C PRO A 12 -15.16 -5.10 -13.32
N ASP A 13 -15.22 -6.30 -12.75
CA ASP A 13 -16.42 -6.71 -12.05
C ASP A 13 -16.76 -5.65 -10.96
N PRO A 14 -18.01 -5.17 -10.87
CA PRO A 14 -18.35 -4.11 -9.94
C PRO A 14 -18.01 -4.45 -8.48
N GLU A 15 -18.12 -5.73 -8.08
CA GLU A 15 -17.77 -6.18 -6.74
C GLU A 15 -16.26 -6.12 -6.51
N GLU A 16 -15.48 -6.58 -7.49
CA GLU A 16 -14.02 -6.50 -7.47
C GLU A 16 -13.55 -5.05 -7.38
N TRP A 17 -14.11 -4.17 -8.21
CA TRP A 17 -13.78 -2.74 -8.22
C TRP A 17 -14.14 -2.05 -6.90
N ILE A 18 -15.33 -2.30 -6.35
CA ILE A 18 -15.75 -1.75 -5.06
C ILE A 18 -14.84 -2.25 -3.94
N THR A 19 -14.50 -3.55 -3.95
CA THR A 19 -13.63 -4.18 -2.96
C THR A 19 -12.24 -3.56 -2.98
N GLU A 20 -11.64 -3.43 -4.17
CA GLU A 20 -10.35 -2.77 -4.35
C GLU A 20 -10.38 -1.35 -3.78
N HIS A 21 -11.38 -0.54 -4.16
CA HIS A 21 -11.45 0.86 -3.71
C HIS A 21 -11.69 0.99 -2.21
N HIS A 22 -12.50 0.10 -1.62
CA HIS A 22 -12.70 0.05 -0.18
C HIS A 22 -11.41 -0.27 0.57
N VAL A 23 -10.68 -1.30 0.11
CA VAL A 23 -9.38 -1.70 0.69
C VAL A 23 -8.38 -0.55 0.61
N LEU A 24 -8.25 0.10 -0.56
CA LEU A 24 -7.33 1.22 -0.75
C LEU A 24 -7.67 2.42 0.14
N ALA A 25 -8.96 2.76 0.28
CA ALA A 25 -9.39 3.85 1.16
C ALA A 25 -9.09 3.54 2.64
N SER A 26 -9.42 2.32 3.09
CA SER A 26 -9.13 1.86 4.45
C SER A 26 -7.62 1.84 4.74
N PHE A 27 -6.82 1.43 3.76
CA PHE A 27 -5.37 1.42 3.85
C PHE A 27 -4.79 2.83 4.00
N ALA A 28 -5.25 3.78 3.19
CA ALA A 28 -4.82 5.18 3.29
C ALA A 28 -5.18 5.82 4.64
N GLU A 29 -6.37 5.51 5.18
CA GLU A 29 -6.80 5.97 6.51
C GLU A 29 -5.94 5.35 7.62
N THR A 30 -5.65 4.05 7.53
CA THR A 30 -4.79 3.33 8.46
C THR A 30 -3.38 3.94 8.48
N LEU A 31 -2.79 4.19 7.30
CA LEU A 31 -1.48 4.82 7.19
C LEU A 31 -1.45 6.23 7.79
N SER A 32 -2.50 7.02 7.54
CA SER A 32 -2.63 8.37 8.10
C SER A 32 -2.68 8.33 9.63
N THR A 33 -3.42 7.37 10.19
CA THR A 33 -3.51 7.14 11.63
C THR A 33 -2.18 6.69 12.22
N LEU A 34 -1.51 5.71 11.60
CA LEU A 34 -0.21 5.22 12.04
C LEU A 34 0.84 6.33 12.01
N LYS A 35 0.86 7.15 10.96
CA LYS A 35 1.79 8.29 10.87
C LYS A 35 1.58 9.30 11.99
N GLN A 36 0.33 9.56 12.37
CA GLN A 36 0.01 10.44 13.51
C GLN A 36 0.45 9.84 14.85
N LEU A 37 0.31 8.52 15.03
CA LEU A 37 0.65 7.83 16.27
C LEU A 37 2.16 7.64 16.46
N LEU A 38 2.88 7.31 15.39
CA LEU A 38 4.31 7.00 15.42
C LEU A 38 5.19 8.27 15.44
N GLY A 39 4.65 9.41 14.96
CA GLY A 39 5.37 10.67 14.87
C GLY A 39 6.47 10.68 13.80
N ASP A 40 7.12 11.84 13.61
CA ASP A 40 8.20 12.04 12.64
C ASP A 40 9.59 11.72 13.27
N GLU A 41 9.73 10.57 13.92
CA GLU A 41 11.05 10.16 14.45
C GLU A 41 11.91 9.56 13.31
N GLN A 42 12.88 10.35 12.84
CA GLN A 42 13.90 9.94 11.86
C GLN A 42 14.68 8.67 12.24
N THR A 43 14.61 8.24 13.51
CA THR A 43 15.32 7.08 14.06
C THR A 43 14.55 5.76 13.98
N GLN A 44 13.25 5.76 13.64
CA GLN A 44 12.43 4.55 13.59
C GLN A 44 12.36 3.95 12.18
N VAL A 45 13.49 3.47 11.65
CA VAL A 45 13.58 2.90 10.29
C VAL A 45 12.57 1.77 10.07
N ASP A 46 12.34 0.92 11.08
CA ASP A 46 11.42 -0.21 11.00
C ASP A 46 9.94 0.18 10.99
N HIS A 47 9.61 1.39 11.46
CA HIS A 47 8.25 1.93 11.49
C HIS A 47 8.00 3.06 10.50
N LYS A 48 8.98 3.38 9.65
CA LYS A 48 8.93 4.48 8.69
C LYS A 48 7.69 4.40 7.80
N ILE A 49 7.01 5.53 7.63
CA ILE A 49 5.93 5.73 6.66
C ILE A 49 6.26 7.01 5.87
N SER A 50 6.65 6.87 4.62
CA SER A 50 7.05 8.01 3.78
C SER A 50 6.72 7.75 2.31
N TYR A 51 6.86 8.78 1.49
CA TYR A 51 6.58 8.71 0.06
C TYR A 51 7.81 9.17 -0.73
N THR A 52 8.06 8.55 -1.89
CA THR A 52 9.02 9.06 -2.87
C THR A 52 8.48 10.34 -3.49
N HIS A 53 9.33 11.08 -4.22
CA HIS A 53 8.88 12.24 -5.00
C HIS A 53 7.86 11.88 -6.09
N GLU A 54 7.78 10.61 -6.47
CA GLU A 54 6.86 10.08 -7.48
C GLU A 54 5.55 9.58 -6.85
N GLY A 55 5.43 9.68 -5.52
CA GLY A 55 4.24 9.26 -4.78
C GLY A 55 4.23 7.78 -4.40
N GLU A 56 5.32 7.05 -4.60
CA GLU A 56 5.41 5.65 -4.21
C GLU A 56 5.56 5.53 -2.69
N LEU A 57 4.91 4.54 -2.09
CA LEU A 57 4.92 4.33 -0.65
C LEU A 57 6.17 3.57 -0.21
N ILE A 58 6.86 4.11 0.79
CA ILE A 58 7.97 3.46 1.50
C ILE A 58 7.52 3.16 2.93
N LEU A 59 7.49 1.87 3.25
CA LEU A 59 7.22 1.37 4.60
C LEU A 59 8.46 0.70 5.20
N GLY A 60 8.67 0.92 6.51
CA GLY A 60 9.57 0.10 7.30
C GLY A 60 9.07 -1.34 7.41
N THR A 61 9.98 -2.28 7.62
CA THR A 61 9.69 -3.73 7.60
C THR A 61 8.63 -4.13 8.64
N ALA A 62 8.69 -3.58 9.85
CA ALA A 62 7.73 -3.91 10.90
C ALA A 62 6.32 -3.38 10.57
N THR A 63 6.22 -2.14 10.10
CA THR A 63 4.93 -1.56 9.65
C THR A 63 4.35 -2.34 8.47
N ARG A 64 5.18 -2.73 7.49
CA ARG A 64 4.73 -3.55 6.36
C ARG A 64 4.18 -4.90 6.82
N ASN A 65 4.90 -5.61 7.69
CA ASN A 65 4.48 -6.92 8.18
C ASN A 65 3.17 -6.84 8.98
N LEU A 66 3.04 -5.83 9.84
CA LEU A 66 1.82 -5.58 10.61
C LEU A 66 0.60 -5.33 9.69
N LEU A 67 0.77 -4.48 8.68
CA LEU A 67 -0.31 -4.18 7.74
C LEU A 67 -0.65 -5.41 6.89
N LYS A 68 0.34 -6.18 6.45
CA LYS A 68 0.10 -7.41 5.70
C LYS A 68 -0.69 -8.45 6.51
N GLU A 69 -0.33 -8.63 7.78
CA GLU A 69 -1.06 -9.52 8.70
C GLU A 69 -2.51 -9.04 8.92
N SER A 70 -2.72 -7.72 9.04
CA SER A 70 -4.06 -7.15 9.27
C SER A 70 -4.99 -7.23 8.07
N TYR A 71 -4.47 -7.06 6.85
CA TYR A 71 -5.28 -7.05 5.63
C TYR A 71 -5.47 -8.46 5.04
N GLY A 72 -4.55 -9.38 5.33
CA GLY A 72 -4.51 -10.71 4.73
C GLY A 72 -4.02 -10.68 3.28
N ASP A 73 -3.55 -11.82 2.78
CA ASP A 73 -2.93 -11.90 1.44
C ASP A 73 -3.88 -11.47 0.31
N ASP A 74 -5.17 -11.79 0.42
CA ASP A 74 -6.19 -11.47 -0.60
C ASP A 74 -6.45 -9.97 -0.77
N HIS A 75 -6.36 -9.18 0.29
CA HIS A 75 -6.50 -7.72 0.18
C HIS A 75 -5.15 -7.04 -0.02
N TRP A 76 -4.06 -7.66 0.43
CA TRP A 76 -2.72 -7.12 0.29
C TRP A 76 -2.31 -6.94 -1.17
N GLN A 77 -2.74 -7.83 -2.07
CA GLN A 77 -2.47 -7.69 -3.51
C GLN A 77 -2.96 -6.36 -4.11
N TYR A 78 -4.01 -5.75 -3.56
CA TYR A 78 -4.52 -4.46 -4.04
C TYR A 78 -3.56 -3.31 -3.70
N VAL A 79 -2.85 -3.39 -2.56
CA VAL A 79 -1.92 -2.34 -2.11
C VAL A 79 -0.50 -2.55 -2.61
N GLU A 80 -0.13 -3.77 -3.02
CA GLU A 80 1.25 -4.09 -3.42
C GLU A 80 1.79 -3.25 -4.57
N ASN A 81 0.91 -2.85 -5.49
CA ASN A 81 1.28 -2.05 -6.66
C ASN A 81 1.71 -0.61 -6.34
N TYR A 82 1.49 -0.15 -5.10
CA TYR A 82 1.81 1.21 -4.66
C TYR A 82 3.13 1.30 -3.89
N PHE A 83 3.76 0.18 -3.57
CA PHE A 83 5.08 0.18 -2.94
C PHE A 83 6.15 0.57 -3.94
N SER A 84 7.09 1.41 -3.48
CA SER A 84 8.31 1.64 -4.25
C SER A 84 9.05 0.31 -4.38
N VAL A 85 9.51 0.01 -5.59
CA VAL A 85 10.42 -1.12 -5.84
C VAL A 85 11.79 -0.72 -5.33
N CYS A 86 11.95 -0.59 -4.01
CA CYS A 86 13.27 -0.48 -3.41
C CYS A 86 13.91 -1.86 -3.46
N GLU A 87 14.63 -2.15 -4.56
CA GLU A 87 15.71 -3.13 -4.55
C GLU A 87 16.73 -2.68 -3.49
N TYR A 88 16.82 -3.43 -2.39
CA TYR A 88 17.92 -3.33 -1.43
C TYR A 88 19.09 -4.18 -1.91
#